data_AF-A0A3A6KIA8-F1
#
_entry.id   AF-A0A3A6KIA8-F1
#
_cell.length_a   1.000
_cell.length_b   1.000
_cell.length_c   1.000
_cell.angle_alpha   90.00
_cell.angle_beta   90.00
_cell.angle_gamma   90.00
#
_symmetry.space_group_name_H-M   'P 1'
#
loop_
_entity.id
_entity.type
_entity.pdbx_description
1 polymer ?
#
loop_
_entity_poly.entity_id
_entity_poly.type
_entity_poly.pdbx_seq_one_letter_code
_entity_poly.pdbx_strand_id
1 'polypeptide(L)' 'MIIDGFKEKNERSEITYVVAKYRVIDAHWYPYGEFENIEEAQERLEELSQRRHGKFAIFEHIRSEILTKLN' A
#
# COMPACT_ATOMS: atom_id res chain seq x y z
N MET A 1 16.70 35.72 -7.58
CA MET A 1 15.30 35.64 -8.07
C MET A 1 14.99 34.17 -8.34
N ILE A 2 14.10 33.60 -7.51
CA ILE A 2 13.25 32.40 -7.70
C ILE A 2 13.99 31.12 -8.15
N ILE A 3 14.06 30.05 -7.35
CA ILE A 3 12.90 29.18 -7.07
C ILE A 3 12.80 28.80 -5.58
N ASP A 4 11.93 29.55 -4.91
CA ASP A 4 11.19 29.15 -3.71
C ASP A 4 10.30 27.95 -4.10
N GLY A 5 10.45 26.78 -3.46
CA GLY A 5 9.62 25.66 -3.87
C GLY A 5 9.80 24.26 -3.30
N PHE A 6 10.74 24.00 -2.38
CA PHE A 6 10.51 22.90 -1.42
C PHE A 6 9.57 23.42 -0.32
N LYS A 7 8.42 23.94 -0.75
CA LYS A 7 7.29 24.10 0.16
C LYS A 7 6.86 22.69 0.48
N GLU A 8 6.99 22.34 1.76
CA GLU A 8 6.09 21.45 2.48
C GLU A 8 4.72 21.45 1.80
N LYS A 9 4.50 20.50 0.89
CA LYS A 9 3.27 20.35 0.14
C LYS A 9 2.76 18.96 0.44
N ASN A 10 2.15 18.87 1.62
CA ASN A 10 1.38 17.74 2.11
C ASN A 10 2.19 16.44 2.16
N GLU A 11 2.48 16.01 3.38
CA GLU A 11 2.76 14.62 3.76
C GLU A 11 1.57 13.71 3.39
N ARG A 12 1.19 13.63 2.11
CA ARG A 12 0.45 12.47 1.61
C ARG A 12 1.50 11.38 1.56
N SER A 13 1.52 10.54 2.59
CA SER A 13 2.38 9.37 2.66
C SER A 13 2.49 8.73 1.28
N GLU A 14 3.70 8.73 0.70
CA GLU A 14 3.98 8.08 -0.60
C GLU A 14 3.84 6.55 -0.52
N ILE A 15 3.49 6.04 0.67
CA ILE A 15 3.36 4.65 1.04
C ILE A 15 1.89 4.38 1.36
N THR A 16 1.30 3.45 0.62
CA THR A 16 0.06 2.78 0.98
C THR A 16 0.38 1.35 1.43
N TYR A 17 -0.53 0.72 2.17
CA TYR A 17 -0.39 -0.62 2.71
C TYR A 17 -1.43 -1.53 2.07
N VAL A 18 -0.98 -2.58 1.38
CA VAL A 18 -1.83 -3.54 0.69
C VAL A 18 -1.94 -4.81 1.50
N VAL A 19 -3.15 -5.14 1.96
CA VAL A 19 -3.44 -6.47 2.47
C VAL A 19 -3.65 -7.39 1.28
N ALA A 20 -2.88 -8.47 1.19
CA ALA A 20 -3.01 -9.46 0.13
C ALA A 20 -3.29 -10.86 0.69
N LYS A 21 -3.98 -11.66 -0.11
CA LYS A 21 -4.26 -13.08 0.17
C LYS A 21 -3.35 -13.96 -0.66
N TYR A 22 -2.70 -14.92 -0.02
CA TYR A 22 -1.96 -15.96 -0.71
C TYR A 22 -2.91 -17.01 -1.28
N ARG A 23 -2.70 -17.35 -2.54
CA ARG A 23 -3.39 -18.45 -3.20
C ARG A 23 -2.37 -19.55 -3.50
N VAL A 24 -2.66 -20.75 -2.97
CA VAL A 24 -1.75 -21.90 -3.05
C VAL A 24 -1.68 -22.48 -4.46
N ILE A 25 -2.78 -22.39 -5.23
CA ILE A 25 -2.92 -23.01 -6.57
C ILE A 25 -1.89 -22.44 -7.56
N ASP A 26 -1.63 -21.14 -7.50
CA ASP A 26 -0.74 -20.39 -8.39
C ASP A 26 0.46 -19.78 -7.64
N ALA A 27 0.61 -20.12 -6.35
CA ALA A 27 1.67 -19.62 -5.46
C ALA A 27 1.82 -18.09 -5.50
N HIS A 28 0.70 -17.36 -5.58
CA HIS A 28 0.70 -15.93 -5.83
C HIS A 28 -0.05 -15.15 -4.75
N TRP A 29 0.34 -13.89 -4.55
CA TRP A 29 -0.32 -12.95 -3.65
C TRP A 29 -1.26 -12.06 -4.45
N TYR A 30 -2.53 -12.03 -4.04
CA TYR A 30 -3.53 -11.20 -4.70
C TYR A 30 -3.95 -10.06 -3.77
N PRO A 31 -3.95 -8.81 -4.26
CA PRO A 31 -4.38 -7.67 -3.47
C PRO A 31 -5.85 -7.86 -3.06
N TYR A 32 -6.11 -7.65 -1.78
CA TYR A 32 -7.43 -7.77 -1.17
C TYR A 32 -7.99 -6.41 -0.74
N GLY A 33 -7.11 -5.50 -0.32
CA GLY A 33 -7.44 -4.11 -0.02
C GLY A 33 -6.17 -3.26 0.10
N GLU A 34 -6.29 -1.97 -0.17
CA GLU A 34 -5.22 -0.97 -0.05
C GLU A 34 -5.66 0.10 0.94
N PHE A 35 -4.75 0.49 1.84
CA PHE A 35 -5.01 1.37 2.97
C PHE A 35 -3.95 2.46 3.03
N GLU A 36 -4.32 3.66 3.44
CA GLU A 36 -3.36 4.77 3.61
C GLU A 36 -2.59 4.65 4.93
N ASN A 37 -3.15 3.93 5.91
CA ASN A 37 -2.57 3.74 7.23
C ASN A 37 -2.27 2.25 7.52
N ILE A 38 -1.12 1.98 8.12
CA ILE A 38 -0.71 0.64 8.57
C ILE A 38 -1.64 0.08 9.65
N GLU A 39 -2.18 0.93 10.53
CA GLU A 39 -3.08 0.51 11.60
C GLU A 39 -4.39 -0.07 11.03
N GLU A 40 -4.95 0.57 10.00
CA GLU A 40 -6.13 0.07 9.28
C GLU A 40 -5.83 -1.26 8.56
N ALA A 41 -4.65 -1.36 7.93
CA ALA A 41 -4.22 -2.60 7.28
C ALA A 41 -4.05 -3.74 8.29
N GLN A 42 -3.53 -3.46 9.49
CA GLN A 42 -3.38 -4.42 10.59
C GLN A 42 -4.72 -4.88 11.15
N GLU A 43 -5.64 -3.96 11.43
CA GLU A 43 -7.00 -4.30 11.89
C GLU A 43 -7.69 -5.22 10.87
N ARG A 44 -7.57 -4.87 9.58
CA ARG A 44 -8.13 -5.69 8.50
C ARG A 44 -7.47 -7.08 8.42
N LEU A 45 -6.15 -7.15 8.57
CA LEU A 45 -5.41 -8.41 8.56
C LEU A 45 -5.86 -9.31 9.72
N GLU A 46 -6.03 -8.75 10.92
CA GLU A 46 -6.48 -9.49 12.09
C GLU A 46 -7.90 -10.03 11.88
N GLU A 47 -8.83 -9.20 11.42
CA GLU A 47 -10.20 -9.61 11.12
C GLU A 47 -10.24 -10.75 10.08
N LEU A 48 -9.43 -10.65 9.01
CA LEU A 48 -9.35 -11.67 7.98
C LEU A 48 -8.73 -12.96 8.49
N SER A 49 -7.71 -12.87 9.35
CA SER A 49 -7.04 -14.02 9.95
C SER A 49 -7.96 -14.77 10.93
N GLN A 50 -8.88 -14.06 11.60
CA GLN A 50 -9.89 -14.68 12.47
C GLN A 50 -11.06 -15.29 11.69
N ARG A 51 -11.52 -14.63 10.61
CA ARG A 51 -12.75 -15.04 9.89
C ARG A 51 -12.52 -16.00 8.73
N ARG A 52 -11.31 -16.08 8.16
CA ARG A 52 -11.05 -16.84 6.93
C ARG A 52 -9.86 -17.77 7.07
N HIS A 53 -10.04 -18.99 6.57
CA HIS A 53 -8.91 -19.89 6.32
C HIS A 53 -8.12 -19.40 5.11
N GLY A 54 -6.88 -18.98 5.34
CA GLY A 54 -5.97 -18.51 4.29
C GLY A 54 -4.76 -17.80 4.89
N LYS A 55 -3.68 -17.69 4.12
CA LYS A 55 -2.54 -16.84 4.50
C LYS A 55 -2.79 -15.44 3.96
N PHE A 56 -2.68 -14.46 4.84
CA PHE A 56 -2.77 -13.05 4.52
C PHE A 56 -1.49 -12.36 4.97
N ALA A 57 -1.10 -11.29 4.28
CA ALA A 57 0.06 -10.47 4.63
C ALA A 57 -0.16 -9.02 4.18
N ILE A 58 0.57 -8.10 4.79
CA ILE A 58 0.59 -6.68 4.43
C ILE A 58 1.86 -6.42 3.61
N PHE A 59 1.71 -5.65 2.55
CA PHE A 59 2.79 -5.20 1.67
C PHE A 59 2.80 -3.68 1.64
N GLU A 60 3.98 -3.08 1.68
CA GLU A 60 4.12 -1.65 1.40
C GLU A 60 4.07 -1.42 -0.11
N HIS A 61 3.21 -0.50 -0.53
CA HIS A 61 3.10 -0.05 -1.90
C HIS A 61 3.56 1.40 -1.99
N ILE A 62 4.77 1.57 -2.51
CA ILE A 62 5.41 2.88 -2.65
C ILE A 62 5.01 3.45 -4.01
N ARG A 63 4.22 4.52 -4.02
CA ARG A 63 3.84 5.22 -5.24
C ARG A 63 5.01 6.08 -5.70
N SER A 64 5.91 5.50 -6.49
CA SER A 64 7.00 6.25 -7.10
C SER A 64 6.43 7.25 -8.12
N GLU A 65 6.51 8.54 -7.83
CA GLU A 65 6.28 9.61 -8.81
C GLU A 65 7.38 9.57 -9.88
N ILE A 66 7.26 8.67 -10.88
CA ILE A 66 8.00 8.86 -12.13
C ILE A 66 7.29 9.95 -12.92
N LEU A 67 7.64 11.21 -12.64
CA LEU A 67 7.34 12.34 -13.51
C LEU A 67 8.15 12.17 -14.81
N THR A 68 7.63 11.38 -15.74
CA THR A 68 8.22 11.28 -17.08
C THR A 68 7.91 12.59 -17.81
N LYS A 69 8.91 13.45 -18.01
CA LYS A 69 8.78 14.59 -18.92
C LYS A 69 8.60 14.05 -20.33
N LEU A 70 7.38 14.15 -20.85
CA LEU A 70 7.11 13.94 -22.27
C LEU A 70 7.80 15.06 -23.06
N ASN A 71 8.59 14.68 -24.07
CA ASN A 71 9.17 15.61 -25.04
C ASN A 71 8.13 16.03 -26.08
#